data_AF-A0A2P8CJV4-F1
#
_entry.id   AF-A0A2P8CJV4-F1
#
_cell.length_a   1.000
_cell.length_b   1.000
_cell.length_c   1.000
_cell.angle_alpha   90.00
_cell.angle_beta   90.00
_cell.angle_gamma   90.00
#
_symmetry.space_group_name_H-M   'P 1'
#
loop_
_entity.id
_entity.type
_entity.pdbx_description
1 polymer ?
#
loop_
_entity_poly.entity_id
_entity_poly.type
_entity_poly.pdbx_seq_one_letter_code
_entity_poly.pdbx_strand_id
1 'polypeptide(L)'
;MSDKPYLRLIEILDGLYNPDYIEKENDIDWADLEIKATESIIEELFHFQNDEQRTGFLNFFFRRIFNQGKDYNLGLLKRQYIPDNWTKSEYEYIKNCKLVLNGLITDVSEACLQYDGIDFTEIMENNIKTSTEERPDFVWYVKTKSTPETDISTRKQSLSIPQIALKYYYEGELITRDNGPEIAKKYGFTSKTSGEKLYQNFTFYSKTSNRTGDPGTKIKMKNIIGLVKSVIELLPENKKTKPTDEVKILEKRLLKEY
;
A
#
# COMPACT_ATOMS: atom_id res chain seq x y z
N MET A 1 3.82 22.65 16.68
CA MET A 1 3.01 21.45 16.38
C MET A 1 3.64 20.81 15.16
N SER A 2 3.73 19.48 15.14
CA SER A 2 4.44 18.78 14.07
C SER A 2 3.72 18.90 12.73
N ASP A 3 4.45 19.26 11.66
CA ASP A 3 3.91 19.48 10.30
C ASP A 3 3.37 18.22 9.61
N LYS A 4 3.57 17.02 10.17
CA LYS A 4 3.18 15.77 9.50
C LYS A 4 1.91 15.16 10.12
N PRO A 5 0.84 14.94 9.33
CA PRO A 5 -0.40 14.36 9.82
C PRO A 5 -0.26 13.03 10.57
N TYR A 6 0.65 12.13 10.16
CA TYR A 6 0.86 10.87 10.88
C TYR A 6 1.42 11.07 12.29
N LEU A 7 2.11 12.18 12.57
CA LEU A 7 2.60 12.51 13.92
C LEU A 7 1.45 12.96 14.82
N ARG A 8 0.41 13.58 14.27
CA ARG A 8 -0.84 13.86 15.00
C ARG A 8 -1.56 12.57 15.39
N LEU A 9 -1.62 11.58 14.49
CA LEU A 9 -2.16 10.27 14.84
C LEU A 9 -1.37 9.61 15.98
N ILE A 10 -0.03 9.68 15.96
CA ILE A 10 0.78 9.15 17.07
C ILE A 10 0.48 9.87 18.38
N GLU A 11 0.33 11.19 18.37
CA GLU A 11 -0.03 11.98 19.56
C GLU A 11 -1.38 11.54 20.14
N ILE A 12 -2.39 11.35 19.28
CA ILE A 12 -3.72 10.85 19.64
C ILE A 12 -3.59 9.46 20.28
N LEU A 13 -2.80 8.57 19.67
CA LEU A 13 -2.57 7.22 20.20
C LEU A 13 -1.72 7.22 21.49
N ASP A 14 -0.85 8.20 21.70
CA ASP A 14 -0.14 8.41 22.98
C ASP A 14 -1.14 8.84 24.09
N GLY A 15 -2.23 9.49 23.72
CA GLY A 15 -3.33 9.90 24.61
C GLY A 15 -4.30 8.79 25.04
N LEU A 16 -4.19 7.55 24.50
CA LEU A 16 -5.10 6.42 24.80
C LEU A 16 -5.28 6.12 26.30
N TYR A 17 -4.32 6.52 27.15
CA TYR A 17 -4.32 6.26 28.59
C TYR A 17 -4.54 7.50 29.45
N ASN A 18 -4.88 8.63 28.83
CA ASN A 18 -5.03 9.90 29.53
C ASN A 18 -6.49 10.38 29.41
N PRO A 19 -7.33 10.15 30.44
CA PRO A 19 -8.73 10.60 30.43
C PRO A 19 -8.87 12.10 30.12
N ASP A 20 -7.97 12.93 30.67
CA ASP A 20 -7.96 14.38 30.42
C ASP A 20 -7.68 14.72 28.95
N TYR A 21 -6.95 13.86 28.24
CA TYR A 21 -6.69 14.02 26.81
C TYR A 21 -7.93 13.64 26.00
N ILE A 22 -8.56 12.52 26.35
CA ILE A 22 -9.77 12.02 25.67
C ILE A 22 -10.90 13.06 25.77
N GLU A 23 -11.13 13.65 26.94
CA GLU A 23 -12.17 14.66 27.12
C GLU A 23 -11.91 15.96 26.34
N LYS A 24 -10.64 16.31 26.11
CA LYS A 24 -10.26 17.51 25.34
C LYS A 24 -10.38 17.31 23.83
N GLU A 25 -10.33 16.06 23.37
CA GLU A 25 -10.25 15.68 21.97
C GLU A 25 -11.57 15.09 21.43
N ASN A 26 -12.69 15.66 21.86
CA ASN A 26 -14.03 15.20 21.47
C ASN A 26 -14.43 15.57 20.02
N ASP A 27 -13.67 16.44 19.35
CA ASP A 27 -13.99 17.00 18.03
C ASP A 27 -12.99 16.56 16.94
N ILE A 28 -12.39 15.38 17.10
CA ILE A 28 -11.54 14.80 16.07
C ILE A 28 -12.40 14.35 14.89
N ASP A 29 -12.12 14.89 13.70
CA ASP A 29 -12.56 14.31 12.44
C ASP A 29 -11.71 13.06 12.14
N TRP A 30 -12.20 11.91 12.60
CA TRP A 30 -11.48 10.64 12.48
C TRP A 30 -11.23 10.21 11.03
N ALA A 31 -12.14 10.56 10.11
CA ALA A 31 -12.00 10.23 8.69
C ALA A 31 -10.92 11.09 8.02
N ASP A 32 -10.92 12.40 8.29
CA ASP A 32 -9.87 13.30 7.81
C ASP A 32 -8.50 12.95 8.39
N LEU A 33 -8.45 12.57 9.68
CA LEU A 33 -7.23 12.10 10.34
C LEU A 33 -6.67 10.85 9.65
N GLU A 34 -7.52 9.85 9.38
CA GLU A 34 -7.12 8.62 8.69
C GLU A 34 -6.54 8.90 7.31
N ILE A 35 -7.25 9.68 6.49
CA ILE A 35 -6.83 10.02 5.13
C ILE A 35 -5.50 10.75 5.15
N LYS A 36 -5.38 11.84 5.92
CA LYS A 36 -4.16 12.67 5.94
C LYS A 36 -2.96 11.92 6.52
N ALA A 37 -3.17 11.12 7.58
CA ALA A 37 -2.09 10.32 8.15
C ALA A 37 -1.58 9.28 7.13
N THR A 38 -2.50 8.61 6.44
CA THR A 38 -2.18 7.61 5.41
C THR A 38 -1.43 8.25 4.24
N GLU A 39 -1.95 9.35 3.68
CA GLU A 39 -1.30 10.09 2.59
C GLU A 39 0.12 10.53 2.98
N SER A 40 0.28 11.06 4.20
CA SER A 40 1.58 11.50 4.69
C SER A 40 2.57 10.34 4.85
N ILE A 41 2.14 9.15 5.26
CA ILE A 41 3.01 7.96 5.34
C ILE A 41 3.43 7.51 3.94
N ILE A 42 2.47 7.45 3.01
CA ILE A 42 2.74 7.04 1.62
C ILE A 42 3.71 8.02 0.93
N GLU A 43 3.57 9.32 1.21
CA GLU A 43 4.49 10.34 0.72
C GLU A 43 5.92 10.13 1.24
N GLU A 44 6.10 9.82 2.54
CA GLU A 44 7.42 9.47 3.09
C GLU A 44 8.02 8.23 2.40
N LEU A 45 7.20 7.17 2.21
CA LEU A 45 7.63 5.95 1.51
C LEU A 45 8.11 6.25 0.09
N PHE A 46 7.44 7.17 -0.59
CA PHE A 46 7.83 7.62 -1.93
C PHE A 46 9.16 8.39 -1.92
N HIS A 47 9.44 9.19 -0.88
CA HIS A 47 10.65 9.99 -0.80
C HIS A 47 11.91 9.22 -0.40
N PHE A 48 11.78 8.08 0.27
CA PHE A 48 12.92 7.22 0.56
C PHE A 48 13.54 6.63 -0.71
N GLN A 49 14.87 6.53 -0.72
CA GLN A 49 15.66 6.13 -1.88
C GLN A 49 15.70 4.62 -2.08
N ASN A 50 15.58 3.85 -0.99
CA ASN A 50 15.75 2.40 -0.99
C ASN A 50 14.83 1.72 0.03
N ASP A 51 14.75 0.40 -0.06
CA ASP A 51 13.84 -0.41 0.75
C ASP A 51 14.26 -0.50 2.22
N GLU A 52 15.55 -0.35 2.52
CA GLU A 52 16.05 -0.28 3.90
C GLU A 52 15.51 0.95 4.62
N GLN A 53 15.53 2.12 3.96
CA GLN A 53 14.97 3.35 4.50
C GLN A 53 13.45 3.24 4.72
N ARG A 54 12.71 2.68 3.75
CA ARG A 54 11.25 2.47 3.85
C ARG A 54 10.92 1.52 5.00
N THR A 55 11.62 0.40 5.07
CA THR A 55 11.46 -0.60 6.14
C THR A 55 11.81 -0.02 7.50
N GLY A 56 12.89 0.76 7.60
CA GLY A 56 13.29 1.45 8.83
C GLY A 56 12.24 2.45 9.30
N PHE A 57 11.67 3.24 8.39
CA PHE A 57 10.59 4.18 8.69
C PHE A 57 9.32 3.48 9.18
N LEU A 58 8.86 2.44 8.47
CA LEU A 58 7.67 1.69 8.86
C LEU A 58 7.86 1.00 10.21
N ASN A 59 9.04 0.41 10.45
CA ASN A 59 9.39 -0.13 11.76
C ASN A 59 9.35 0.94 12.85
N PHE A 60 9.96 2.10 12.63
CA PHE A 60 9.91 3.20 13.60
C PHE A 60 8.46 3.62 13.91
N PHE A 61 7.65 3.79 12.86
CA PHE A 61 6.26 4.22 12.96
C PHE A 61 5.39 3.20 13.71
N PHE A 62 5.36 1.96 13.25
CA PHE A 62 4.54 0.92 13.88
C PHE A 62 5.05 0.51 15.25
N ARG A 63 6.37 0.54 15.49
CA ARG A 63 6.91 0.40 16.84
C ARG A 63 6.30 1.43 17.76
N ARG A 64 6.18 2.69 17.33
CA ARG A 64 5.65 3.76 18.18
C ARG A 64 4.14 3.61 18.44
N ILE A 65 3.38 3.12 17.47
CA ILE A 65 1.96 2.81 17.62
C ILE A 65 1.74 1.65 18.60
N PHE A 66 2.50 0.57 18.46
CA PHE A 66 2.28 -0.67 19.22
C PHE A 66 3.14 -0.79 20.49
N ASN A 67 3.98 0.20 20.79
CA ASN A 67 4.74 0.17 22.05
C ASN A 67 3.82 0.30 23.27
N GLN A 68 4.35 -0.09 24.44
CA GLN A 68 3.73 0.15 25.75
C GLN A 68 2.35 -0.49 25.95
N GLY A 69 2.06 -1.62 25.30
CA GLY A 69 0.81 -2.37 25.52
C GLY A 69 -0.43 -1.75 24.89
N LYS A 70 -0.28 -0.76 24.00
CA LYS A 70 -1.40 -0.17 23.23
C LYS A 70 -2.11 -1.19 22.36
N ASP A 71 -1.36 -2.16 21.84
CA ASP A 71 -1.86 -3.31 21.08
C ASP A 71 -2.86 -4.16 21.89
N TYR A 72 -2.64 -4.33 23.19
CA TYR A 72 -3.54 -5.07 24.07
C TYR A 72 -4.94 -4.42 24.13
N ASN A 73 -5.02 -3.11 24.38
CA ASN A 73 -6.30 -2.40 24.50
C ASN A 73 -7.05 -2.29 23.17
N LEU A 74 -6.33 -2.09 22.06
CA LEU A 74 -6.91 -2.19 20.71
C LEU A 74 -7.43 -3.61 20.41
N GLY A 75 -6.76 -4.62 20.98
CA GLY A 75 -7.16 -6.03 20.96
C GLY A 75 -8.44 -6.31 21.74
N LEU A 76 -8.64 -5.71 22.93
CA LEU A 76 -9.79 -5.94 23.81
C LEU A 76 -11.15 -5.68 23.15
N LEU A 77 -11.20 -4.75 22.18
CA LEU A 77 -12.40 -4.45 21.40
C LEU A 77 -12.92 -5.63 20.54
N LYS A 78 -12.18 -6.75 20.45
CA LYS A 78 -12.64 -7.98 19.76
C LYS A 78 -13.96 -8.54 20.29
N ARG A 79 -14.18 -8.45 21.61
CA ARG A 79 -15.21 -9.24 22.29
C ARG A 79 -16.53 -8.49 22.48
N GLN A 80 -16.68 -7.30 21.88
CA GLN A 80 -17.73 -6.32 22.26
C GLN A 80 -17.77 -6.08 23.78
N TYR A 81 -16.66 -6.41 24.45
CA TYR A 81 -16.53 -6.31 25.89
C TYR A 81 -16.07 -4.89 26.18
N ILE A 82 -16.90 -4.15 26.88
CA ILE A 82 -16.52 -2.86 27.46
C ILE A 82 -15.97 -3.22 28.84
N PRO A 83 -14.68 -2.98 29.11
CA PRO A 83 -14.15 -3.10 30.46
C PRO A 83 -14.99 -2.29 31.44
N ASP A 84 -15.32 -2.87 32.60
CA ASP A 84 -16.22 -2.23 33.59
C ASP A 84 -15.70 -0.86 34.09
N ASN A 85 -14.42 -0.56 33.85
CA ASN A 85 -13.75 0.67 34.23
C ASN A 85 -13.67 1.73 33.12
N TRP A 86 -14.24 1.50 31.94
CA TRP A 86 -14.25 2.50 30.86
C TRP A 86 -15.55 3.31 30.83
N THR A 87 -15.40 4.62 30.73
CA THR A 87 -16.50 5.51 30.37
C THR A 87 -16.91 5.32 28.91
N LYS A 88 -18.11 5.78 28.56
CA LYS A 88 -18.60 5.74 27.18
C LYS A 88 -17.71 6.53 26.21
N SER A 89 -17.18 7.67 26.64
CA SER A 89 -16.25 8.50 25.86
C SER A 89 -14.93 7.79 25.60
N GLU A 90 -14.34 7.18 26.64
CA GLU A 90 -13.13 6.37 26.49
C GLU A 90 -13.34 5.20 25.51
N TYR A 91 -14.47 4.49 25.63
CA TYR A 91 -14.79 3.41 24.70
C TYR A 91 -14.90 3.88 23.25
N GLU A 92 -15.67 4.94 22.97
CA GLU A 92 -15.81 5.45 21.59
C GLU A 92 -14.49 6.00 21.05
N TYR A 93 -13.67 6.64 21.89
CA TYR A 93 -12.34 7.11 21.51
C TYR A 93 -11.43 5.95 21.08
N ILE A 94 -11.31 4.91 21.92
CA ILE A 94 -10.47 3.74 21.64
C ILE A 94 -10.98 2.99 20.40
N LYS A 95 -12.30 2.91 20.24
CA LYS A 95 -12.94 2.32 19.05
C LYS A 95 -12.62 3.09 17.78
N ASN A 96 -12.67 4.42 17.79
CA ASN A 96 -12.32 5.23 16.63
C ASN A 96 -10.83 5.15 16.31
N CYS A 97 -9.94 5.18 17.31
CA CYS A 97 -8.51 4.90 17.14
C CYS A 97 -8.27 3.55 16.43
N LYS A 98 -9.01 2.50 16.82
CA LYS A 98 -8.91 1.18 16.17
C LYS A 98 -9.38 1.21 14.72
N LEU A 99 -10.47 1.92 14.41
CA LEU A 99 -10.98 2.05 13.04
C LEU A 99 -9.96 2.75 12.14
N VAL A 100 -9.43 3.89 12.59
CA VAL A 100 -8.38 4.64 11.86
C VAL A 100 -7.15 3.78 11.63
N LEU A 101 -6.69 3.04 12.65
CA LEU A 101 -5.55 2.14 12.50
C LEU A 101 -5.80 1.01 11.51
N ASN A 102 -7.01 0.44 11.47
CA ASN A 102 -7.36 -0.61 10.50
C ASN A 102 -7.30 -0.08 9.05
N GLY A 103 -7.88 1.09 8.81
CA GLY A 103 -7.87 1.74 7.50
C GLY A 103 -6.44 2.06 7.06
N LEU A 104 -5.70 2.75 7.92
CA LEU A 104 -4.29 3.08 7.69
C LEU A 104 -3.43 1.86 7.40
N ILE A 105 -3.54 0.79 8.20
CA ILE A 105 -2.75 -0.44 7.99
C ILE A 105 -3.11 -1.09 6.65
N THR A 106 -4.39 -1.06 6.26
CA THR A 106 -4.84 -1.58 4.97
C THR A 106 -4.20 -0.80 3.81
N ASP A 107 -4.32 0.52 3.84
CA ASP A 107 -3.90 1.37 2.73
C ASP A 107 -2.38 1.45 2.62
N VAL A 108 -1.67 1.51 3.76
CA VAL A 108 -0.20 1.45 3.78
C VAL A 108 0.28 0.08 3.34
N SER A 109 -0.37 -1.02 3.73
CA SER A 109 -0.05 -2.35 3.24
C SER A 109 -0.20 -2.45 1.73
N GLU A 110 -1.27 -1.88 1.16
CA GLU A 110 -1.50 -1.88 -0.29
C GLU A 110 -0.46 -1.01 -1.02
N ALA A 111 -0.10 0.15 -0.46
CA ALA A 111 0.96 0.99 -1.00
C ALA A 111 2.32 0.26 -0.98
N CYS A 112 2.59 -0.55 0.05
CA CYS A 112 3.82 -1.33 0.16
C CYS A 112 3.98 -2.37 -0.96
N LEU A 113 2.88 -2.86 -1.55
CA LEU A 113 2.93 -3.80 -2.69
C LEU A 113 3.61 -3.21 -3.93
N GLN A 114 3.83 -1.90 -3.98
CA GLN A 114 4.54 -1.22 -5.06
C GLN A 114 6.08 -1.30 -4.90
N TYR A 115 6.57 -1.74 -3.74
CA TYR A 115 7.99 -1.83 -3.43
C TYR A 115 8.40 -3.29 -3.19
N ASP A 116 9.19 -3.85 -4.11
CA ASP A 116 9.57 -5.27 -4.10
C ASP A 116 10.31 -5.72 -2.83
N GLY A 117 11.02 -4.81 -2.14
CA GLY A 117 11.80 -5.13 -0.95
C GLY A 117 11.09 -4.88 0.39
N ILE A 118 9.81 -4.53 0.41
CA ILE A 118 9.06 -4.33 1.66
C ILE A 118 8.19 -5.54 1.96
N ASP A 119 8.61 -6.34 2.95
CA ASP A 119 7.72 -7.31 3.58
C ASP A 119 6.92 -6.64 4.71
N PHE A 120 5.74 -6.13 4.35
CA PHE A 120 4.85 -5.50 5.31
C PHE A 120 4.37 -6.48 6.41
N THR A 121 4.27 -7.77 6.10
CA THR A 121 3.90 -8.80 7.09
C THR A 121 4.99 -8.91 8.14
N GLU A 122 6.24 -9.04 7.72
CA GLU A 122 7.40 -9.10 8.62
C GLU A 122 7.49 -7.85 9.49
N ILE A 123 7.29 -6.66 8.91
CA ILE A 123 7.27 -5.40 9.67
C ILE A 123 6.20 -5.45 10.76
N MET A 124 4.97 -5.86 10.44
CA MET A 124 3.90 -5.91 11.43
C MET A 124 4.18 -6.97 12.51
N GLU A 125 4.71 -8.13 12.15
CA GLU A 125 5.10 -9.17 13.12
C GLU A 125 6.22 -8.72 14.06
N ASN A 126 7.18 -7.94 13.57
CA ASN A 126 8.28 -7.41 14.38
C ASN A 126 7.84 -6.34 15.39
N ASN A 127 6.76 -5.61 15.07
CA ASN A 127 6.28 -4.49 15.89
C ASN A 127 5.11 -4.84 16.80
N ILE A 128 4.29 -5.83 16.43
CA ILE A 128 3.23 -6.35 17.27
C ILE A 128 3.83 -7.40 18.22
N LYS A 129 4.46 -6.90 19.29
CA LYS A 129 4.94 -7.75 20.38
C LYS A 129 3.80 -7.98 21.37
N THR A 130 2.97 -8.97 21.09
CA THR A 130 1.90 -9.30 22.02
C THR A 130 2.50 -9.84 23.31
N SER A 131 2.22 -9.18 24.43
CA SER A 131 2.46 -9.70 25.77
C SER A 131 1.51 -10.86 26.14
N THR A 132 0.59 -11.24 25.24
CA THR A 132 -0.40 -12.29 25.43
C THR A 132 -0.46 -13.20 24.20
N GLU A 133 -0.79 -14.47 24.40
CA GLU A 133 -0.83 -15.53 23.37
C GLU A 133 -1.84 -15.27 22.23
N GLU A 134 -2.67 -14.22 22.34
CA GLU A 134 -3.65 -13.82 21.32
C GLU A 134 -3.07 -12.74 20.39
N ARG A 135 -2.64 -13.14 19.18
CA ARG A 135 -2.23 -12.19 18.13
C ARG A 135 -3.40 -11.25 17.74
N PRO A 136 -3.20 -9.91 17.70
CA PRO A 136 -4.18 -8.96 17.20
C PRO A 136 -4.59 -9.28 15.77
N ASP A 137 -5.84 -8.97 15.43
CA ASP A 137 -6.41 -9.22 14.08
C ASP A 137 -5.60 -8.59 12.97
N PHE A 138 -4.86 -7.52 13.25
CA PHE A 138 -3.96 -6.87 12.30
C PHE A 138 -3.01 -7.86 11.63
N VAL A 139 -2.44 -8.81 12.38
CA VAL A 139 -1.49 -9.81 11.82
C VAL A 139 -2.21 -10.82 10.93
N TRP A 140 -3.42 -11.25 11.31
CA TRP A 140 -4.22 -12.16 10.50
C TRP A 140 -4.75 -11.49 9.23
N TYR A 141 -5.20 -10.24 9.33
CA TYR A 141 -5.65 -9.43 8.20
C TYR A 141 -4.53 -9.21 7.19
N VAL A 142 -3.32 -8.86 7.65
CA VAL A 142 -2.15 -8.73 6.78
C VAL A 142 -1.81 -10.08 6.13
N LYS A 143 -1.78 -11.19 6.89
CA LYS A 143 -1.50 -12.53 6.32
C LYS A 143 -2.51 -12.98 5.26
N THR A 144 -3.80 -12.75 5.50
CA THR A 144 -4.87 -13.18 4.59
C THR A 144 -4.94 -12.37 3.30
N LYS A 145 -4.44 -11.12 3.31
CA LYS A 145 -4.31 -10.29 2.10
C LYS A 145 -2.95 -10.45 1.40
N SER A 146 -1.91 -10.91 2.10
CA SER A 146 -0.52 -10.95 1.61
C SER A 146 -0.03 -12.30 1.08
N THR A 147 -0.80 -13.39 1.16
CA THR A 147 -0.38 -14.71 0.61
C THR A 147 -1.10 -15.05 -0.71
N PRO A 148 -0.34 -15.53 -1.71
CA PRO A 148 -0.06 -16.96 -1.82
C PRO A 148 1.41 -17.26 -1.51
N GLU A 149 1.61 -18.24 -0.63
CA GLU A 149 2.91 -18.78 -0.22
C GLU A 149 3.80 -19.09 -1.44
N THR A 150 5.01 -18.53 -1.50
CA THR A 150 6.13 -19.13 -2.25
C THR A 150 7.48 -18.60 -1.79
N ASP A 151 8.31 -19.58 -1.42
CA ASP A 151 9.74 -19.62 -1.11
C ASP A 151 10.61 -18.48 -1.69
N ILE A 152 11.43 -17.87 -0.83
CA ILE A 152 12.13 -16.59 -1.08
C ILE A 152 13.50 -16.78 -1.78
N SER A 153 13.99 -18.00 -1.98
CA SER A 153 15.39 -18.22 -2.37
C SER A 153 15.71 -18.12 -3.88
N THR A 154 14.74 -17.94 -4.79
CA THR A 154 15.03 -17.84 -6.25
C THR A 154 14.05 -16.98 -7.05
N ARG A 155 13.59 -15.82 -6.53
CA ARG A 155 12.66 -14.96 -7.28
C ARG A 155 13.36 -14.23 -8.44
N LYS A 156 13.36 -14.89 -9.60
CA LYS A 156 13.32 -14.25 -10.91
C LYS A 156 12.23 -13.18 -10.83
N GLN A 157 12.58 -11.89 -10.86
CA GLN A 157 11.66 -10.76 -10.68
C GLN A 157 10.33 -11.03 -11.42
N SER A 158 9.27 -11.33 -10.66
CA SER A 158 7.98 -11.69 -11.24
C SER A 158 7.28 -10.40 -11.65
N LEU A 159 7.24 -10.15 -12.96
CA LEU A 159 6.54 -8.99 -13.50
C LEU A 159 5.08 -8.96 -13.04
N SER A 160 4.59 -7.79 -12.65
CA SER A 160 3.18 -7.57 -12.38
C SER A 160 2.31 -7.72 -13.65
N ILE A 161 1.01 -7.99 -13.48
CA ILE A 161 0.07 -8.11 -14.61
C ILE A 161 0.06 -6.86 -15.52
N PRO A 162 0.06 -5.60 -15.00
CA PRO A 162 0.19 -4.41 -15.83
C PRO A 162 1.49 -4.35 -16.63
N GLN A 163 2.62 -4.73 -16.03
CA GLN A 163 3.92 -4.77 -16.74
C GLN A 163 3.90 -5.80 -17.87
N ILE A 164 3.34 -6.98 -17.63
CA ILE A 164 3.20 -8.03 -18.66
C ILE A 164 2.32 -7.51 -19.81
N ALA A 165 1.17 -6.91 -19.50
CA ALA A 165 0.28 -6.35 -20.50
C ALA A 165 0.96 -5.30 -21.39
N LEU A 166 1.69 -4.35 -20.78
CA LEU A 166 2.43 -3.33 -21.52
C LEU A 166 3.59 -3.91 -22.33
N LYS A 167 4.33 -4.88 -21.78
CA LYS A 167 5.42 -5.57 -22.48
C LYS A 167 4.92 -6.19 -23.78
N TYR A 168 3.85 -6.99 -23.72
CA TYR A 168 3.25 -7.61 -24.89
C TYR A 168 2.76 -6.57 -25.91
N TYR A 169 2.14 -5.49 -25.44
CA TYR A 169 1.70 -4.40 -26.31
C TYR A 169 2.86 -3.76 -27.08
N TYR A 170 3.99 -3.45 -26.42
CA TYR A 170 5.15 -2.84 -27.09
C TYR A 170 5.91 -3.83 -27.98
N GLU A 171 5.95 -5.12 -27.63
CA GLU A 171 6.50 -6.16 -28.49
C GLU A 171 5.66 -6.35 -29.76
N GLY A 172 4.36 -6.05 -29.69
CA GLY A 172 3.39 -6.26 -30.77
C GLY A 172 2.73 -7.64 -30.71
N GLU A 173 2.77 -8.29 -29.55
CA GLU A 173 2.14 -9.57 -29.31
C GLU A 173 0.72 -9.38 -28.75
N LEU A 174 -0.25 -10.07 -29.34
CA LEU A 174 -1.66 -9.93 -28.96
C LEU A 174 -2.00 -10.81 -27.75
N ILE A 175 -2.64 -10.21 -26.74
CA ILE A 175 -3.27 -10.95 -25.64
C ILE A 175 -4.78 -11.01 -25.92
N THR A 176 -5.30 -12.23 -26.02
CA THR A 176 -6.73 -12.55 -26.14
C THR A 176 -7.22 -13.20 -24.84
N ARG A 177 -8.54 -13.38 -24.70
CA ARG A 177 -9.11 -14.14 -23.58
C ARG A 177 -8.67 -15.60 -23.58
N ASP A 178 -8.43 -16.15 -24.77
CA ASP A 178 -8.05 -17.56 -24.93
C ASP A 178 -6.59 -17.80 -24.53
N ASN A 179 -5.67 -16.92 -24.93
CA ASN A 179 -4.24 -17.07 -24.63
C ASN A 179 -3.81 -16.42 -23.29
N GLY A 180 -4.62 -15.51 -22.74
CA GLY A 180 -4.35 -14.77 -21.51
C GLY A 180 -4.00 -15.67 -20.32
N PRO A 181 -4.74 -16.76 -20.04
CA PRO A 181 -4.41 -17.70 -18.96
C PRO A 181 -3.04 -18.36 -19.12
N GLU A 182 -2.65 -18.75 -20.33
CA GLU A 182 -1.36 -19.39 -20.59
C GLU A 182 -0.20 -18.39 -20.42
N ILE A 183 -0.39 -17.16 -20.92
CA ILE A 183 0.59 -16.08 -20.74
C ILE A 183 0.73 -15.76 -19.26
N ALA A 184 -0.37 -15.57 -18.51
CA ALA A 184 -0.31 -15.30 -17.08
C ALA A 184 0.44 -16.41 -16.31
N LYS A 185 0.16 -17.68 -16.65
CA LYS A 185 0.84 -18.84 -16.06
C LYS A 185 2.35 -18.85 -16.34
N LYS A 186 2.80 -18.41 -17.53
CA LYS A 186 4.24 -18.28 -17.88
C LYS A 186 5.00 -17.35 -16.94
N TYR A 187 4.31 -16.36 -16.35
CA TYR A 187 4.88 -15.42 -15.39
C TYR A 187 4.56 -15.78 -13.93
N GLY A 188 4.07 -17.00 -13.66
CA GLY A 188 3.80 -17.49 -12.30
C GLY A 188 2.40 -17.18 -11.76
N PHE A 189 1.52 -16.57 -12.55
CA PHE A 189 0.15 -16.31 -12.13
C PHE A 189 -0.76 -17.52 -12.41
N THR A 190 -1.09 -18.28 -11.37
CA THR A 190 -1.86 -19.54 -11.47
C THR A 190 -3.35 -19.40 -11.16
N SER A 191 -3.81 -18.24 -10.69
CA SER A 191 -5.23 -18.02 -10.38
C SER A 191 -6.11 -18.08 -11.63
N LYS A 192 -7.32 -18.65 -11.48
CA LYS A 192 -8.35 -18.75 -12.53
C LYS A 192 -8.69 -17.39 -13.15
N THR A 193 -8.56 -16.29 -12.41
CA THR A 193 -8.89 -14.94 -12.88
C THR A 193 -7.73 -14.19 -13.49
N SER A 194 -6.49 -14.69 -13.40
CA SER A 194 -5.30 -13.94 -13.81
C SER A 194 -5.26 -13.68 -15.32
N GLY A 195 -5.71 -14.64 -16.14
CA GLY A 195 -5.81 -14.46 -17.59
C GLY A 195 -6.78 -13.35 -17.99
N GLU A 196 -7.94 -13.29 -17.34
CA GLU A 196 -8.94 -12.23 -17.59
C GLU A 196 -8.43 -10.86 -17.14
N LYS A 197 -7.80 -10.77 -15.96
CA LYS A 197 -7.15 -9.52 -15.49
C LYS A 197 -6.07 -9.04 -16.47
N LEU A 198 -5.27 -9.97 -17.00
CA LEU A 198 -4.24 -9.66 -17.99
C LEU A 198 -4.85 -9.13 -19.30
N TYR A 199 -5.88 -9.79 -19.82
CA TYR A 199 -6.60 -9.34 -21.01
C TYR A 199 -7.22 -7.94 -20.84
N GLN A 200 -7.81 -7.66 -19.67
CA GLN A 200 -8.38 -6.34 -19.36
C GLN A 200 -7.29 -5.25 -19.34
N ASN A 201 -6.15 -5.52 -18.70
CA ASN A 201 -5.01 -4.60 -18.69
C ASN A 201 -4.45 -4.39 -20.09
N PHE A 202 -4.30 -5.45 -20.89
CA PHE A 202 -3.83 -5.34 -22.27
C PHE A 202 -4.76 -4.49 -23.12
N THR A 203 -6.08 -4.71 -23.02
CA THR A 203 -7.09 -3.91 -23.73
C THR A 203 -7.05 -2.44 -23.28
N PHE A 204 -6.89 -2.21 -21.97
CA PHE A 204 -6.76 -0.87 -21.40
C PHE A 204 -5.53 -0.16 -21.96
N TYR A 205 -4.35 -0.76 -21.86
CA TYR A 205 -3.09 -0.17 -22.31
C TYR A 205 -2.92 -0.16 -23.82
N SER A 206 -3.72 -0.88 -24.59
CA SER A 206 -3.71 -0.77 -26.05
C SER A 206 -4.15 0.62 -26.52
N LYS A 207 -4.98 1.31 -25.74
CA LYS A 207 -5.43 2.69 -26.04
C LYS A 207 -4.35 3.70 -25.68
N THR A 208 -3.94 4.52 -26.64
CA THR A 208 -2.91 5.56 -26.43
C THR A 208 -3.31 6.56 -25.35
N SER A 209 -4.59 6.95 -25.28
CA SER A 209 -5.09 7.84 -24.21
C SER A 209 -4.84 7.30 -22.80
N ASN A 210 -4.77 5.99 -22.61
CA ASN A 210 -4.55 5.38 -21.30
C ASN A 210 -3.07 5.27 -20.93
N ARG A 211 -2.17 5.38 -21.93
CA ARG A 211 -0.71 5.37 -21.70
C ARG A 211 -0.13 6.77 -21.63
N THR A 212 -0.65 7.70 -22.43
CA THR A 212 -0.09 9.04 -22.56
C THR A 212 -1.07 10.15 -22.27
N GLY A 213 -2.34 9.86 -21.99
CA GLY A 213 -3.36 10.86 -21.63
C GLY A 213 -3.14 11.44 -20.23
N ASP A 214 -3.98 12.41 -19.88
CA ASP A 214 -4.04 12.95 -18.52
C ASP A 214 -4.86 12.00 -17.63
N PRO A 215 -4.27 11.41 -16.58
CA PRO A 215 -4.98 10.55 -15.64
C PRO A 215 -5.70 11.32 -14.51
N GLY A 216 -5.69 12.66 -14.56
CA GLY A 216 -6.41 13.58 -13.69
C GLY A 216 -5.69 13.97 -12.40
N THR A 217 -4.65 13.25 -11.99
CA THR A 217 -3.84 13.58 -10.80
C THR A 217 -2.36 13.34 -11.04
N LYS A 218 -1.51 14.14 -10.38
CA LYS A 218 -0.04 14.02 -10.46
C LYS A 218 0.47 12.65 -9.99
N ILE A 219 -0.16 12.07 -8.97
CA ILE A 219 0.20 10.74 -8.44
C ILE A 219 -0.04 9.67 -9.52
N LYS A 220 -1.22 9.66 -10.14
CA LYS A 220 -1.51 8.70 -11.22
C LYS A 220 -0.56 8.87 -12.41
N MET A 221 -0.19 10.11 -12.74
CA MET A 221 0.80 10.40 -13.80
C MET A 221 2.17 9.79 -13.47
N LYS A 222 2.67 10.00 -12.25
CA LYS A 222 3.94 9.40 -11.78
C LYS A 222 3.89 7.87 -11.81
N ASN A 223 2.77 7.27 -11.42
CA ASN A 223 2.59 5.82 -11.43
C ASN A 223 2.66 5.25 -12.85
N ILE A 224 2.02 5.90 -13.83
CA ILE A 224 2.11 5.49 -15.25
C ILE A 224 3.55 5.62 -15.75
N ILE A 225 4.25 6.72 -15.44
CA ILE A 225 5.66 6.92 -15.82
C ILE A 225 6.54 5.80 -15.26
N GLY A 226 6.42 5.51 -13.95
CA GLY A 226 7.17 4.44 -13.29
C GLY A 226 6.90 3.08 -13.92
N LEU A 227 5.63 2.78 -14.20
CA LEU A 227 5.23 1.53 -14.85
C LEU A 227 5.86 1.39 -16.24
N VAL A 228 5.76 2.40 -17.11
CA VAL A 228 6.34 2.35 -18.47
C VAL A 228 7.87 2.24 -18.41
N LYS A 229 8.54 3.00 -17.53
CA LYS A 229 10.00 2.90 -17.34
C LYS A 229 10.44 1.48 -16.98
N SER A 230 9.74 0.83 -16.05
CA SER A 230 10.05 -0.55 -15.66
C SER A 230 9.93 -1.54 -16.82
N VAL A 231 9.03 -1.29 -17.78
CA VAL A 231 8.85 -2.14 -18.96
C VAL A 231 9.93 -1.88 -20.02
N ILE A 232 10.43 -0.64 -20.16
CA ILE A 232 11.48 -0.29 -21.13
C ILE A 232 12.74 -1.14 -20.94
N GLU A 233 13.12 -1.41 -19.69
CA GLU A 233 14.31 -2.21 -19.36
C GLU A 233 14.20 -3.66 -19.83
N LEU A 234 12.97 -4.16 -19.98
CA LEU A 234 12.65 -5.56 -20.33
C LEU A 234 12.45 -5.77 -21.84
N LEU A 235 12.36 -4.68 -22.61
CA LEU A 235 12.12 -4.74 -24.04
C LEU A 235 13.42 -4.90 -24.84
N PRO A 236 13.38 -5.57 -26.00
CA PRO A 236 14.52 -5.57 -26.91
C PRO A 236 14.78 -4.15 -27.44
N GLU A 237 16.04 -3.84 -27.75
CA GLU A 237 16.50 -2.47 -28.06
C GLU A 237 15.69 -1.80 -29.19
N ASN A 238 15.31 -2.57 -30.21
CA ASN A 238 14.50 -2.10 -31.34
C ASN A 238 13.04 -1.75 -30.99
N LYS A 239 12.56 -2.06 -29.78
CA LYS A 239 11.20 -1.78 -29.31
C LYS A 239 11.16 -0.70 -28.22
N LYS A 240 12.30 -0.16 -27.78
CA LYS A 240 12.38 0.83 -26.70
C LYS A 240 12.01 2.26 -27.12
N THR A 241 12.09 2.60 -28.41
CA THR A 241 11.88 3.97 -28.89
C THR A 241 10.50 4.52 -28.51
N LYS A 242 9.43 3.79 -28.86
CA LYS A 242 8.05 4.22 -28.58
C LYS A 242 7.78 4.47 -27.08
N PRO A 243 7.99 3.50 -26.16
CA PRO A 243 7.74 3.74 -24.74
C PRO A 243 8.62 4.86 -24.16
N THR A 244 9.86 5.01 -24.64
CA THR A 244 10.74 6.11 -24.22
C THR A 244 10.17 7.48 -24.59
N ASP A 245 9.61 7.61 -25.79
CA ASP A 245 8.98 8.86 -26.22
C ASP A 245 7.65 9.13 -25.49
N GLU A 246 6.89 8.08 -25.19
CA GLU A 246 5.69 8.17 -24.34
C GLU A 246 6.04 8.69 -22.92
N VAL A 247 7.13 8.20 -22.31
CA VAL A 247 7.64 8.70 -21.02
C VAL A 247 8.00 10.19 -21.10
N LYS A 248 8.73 10.63 -22.14
CA LYS A 248 9.08 12.06 -22.32
C LYS A 248 7.84 12.95 -22.42
N ILE A 249 6.77 12.46 -23.06
CA ILE A 249 5.50 13.20 -23.17
C ILE A 249 4.86 13.37 -21.80
N LEU A 250 4.78 12.29 -21.02
CA LEU A 250 4.21 12.31 -19.67
C LEU A 250 5.03 13.21 -18.73
N GLU A 251 6.36 13.12 -18.75
CA GLU A 251 7.24 13.97 -17.94
C GLU A 251 7.08 15.46 -18.30
N LYS A 252 6.98 15.80 -19.58
CA LYS A 252 6.71 17.17 -20.01
C LYS A 252 5.35 17.69 -19.53
N ARG A 253 4.32 16.83 -19.47
CA ARG A 253 3.01 17.22 -18.95
C ARG A 253 3.06 17.46 -17.45
N LEU A 254 3.71 16.55 -16.72
CA LEU A 254 3.90 16.68 -15.27
C LEU A 254 4.60 17.99 -14.89
N LEU A 255 5.54 18.46 -15.74
CA LEU A 255 6.23 19.74 -15.56
C LEU A 255 5.40 20.97 -15.95
N LYS A 256 4.45 20.86 -16.90
CA LYS A 256 3.64 22.00 -17.39
C LYS A 256 2.44 22.35 -16.50
N GLU A 257 2.10 21.50 -15.52
CA GLU A 257 1.14 21.82 -14.46
C GLU A 257 1.76 22.66 -13.32
N TYR A 258 2.81 23.43 -13.66
CA TYR A 258 3.52 24.42 -12.84
C TYR A 258 3.68 25.69 -13.66
#